data_AF-A0A914BYJ3-F1
#
_entry.id   AF-A0A914BYJ3-F1
#
_cell.length_a   1.000
_cell.length_b   1.000
_cell.length_c   1.000
_cell.angle_alpha   90.00
_cell.angle_beta   90.00
_cell.angle_gamma   90.00
#
_symmetry.space_group_name_H-M   'P 1'
#
loop_
_entity.id
_entity.type
_entity.pdbx_description
1 polymer ?
#
loop_
_entity_poly.entity_id
_entity_poly.type
_entity_poly.pdbx_seq_one_letter_code
_entity_poly.pdbx_strand_id
1 'polypeptide(L)'
;MILFLNKTDLFAEKIKKISLDVLFPSYRGTLDYKEGIAYLKFEFSKQFKTSKQHLYVHETCATDTNQVEIVFRSVFDMILKKNLKGLMS
;
A
#
# COMPACT_ATOMS: atom_id res chain seq x y z
N MET A 1 -6.16 9.43 0.30
CA MET A 1 -4.85 9.33 -0.38
C MET A 1 -4.74 7.96 -1.04
N ILE A 2 -4.27 7.87 -2.29
CA ILE A 2 -4.01 6.60 -2.97
C ILE A 2 -2.48 6.48 -3.17
N LEU A 3 -1.90 5.33 -2.81
CA LEU A 3 -0.49 4.99 -2.98
C LEU A 3 -0.37 3.76 -3.88
N PHE A 4 0.46 3.87 -4.92
CA PHE A 4 0.79 2.76 -5.81
C PHE A 4 2.20 2.27 -5.52
N LEU A 5 2.32 1.02 -5.07
CA LEU A 5 3.58 0.29 -5.00
C LEU A 5 3.77 -0.43 -6.34
N ASN A 6 4.43 0.25 -7.28
CA ASN A 6 4.66 -0.30 -8.61
C ASN A 6 5.89 -1.22 -8.66
N LYS A 7 5.98 -2.06 -9.70
CA LYS A 7 7.07 -3.02 -9.94
C LYS A 7 7.17 -4.11 -8.86
N THR A 8 6.02 -4.61 -8.40
CA THR A 8 5.93 -5.67 -7.39
C THR A 8 6.58 -6.98 -7.85
N ASP A 9 6.59 -7.23 -9.15
CA ASP A 9 7.34 -8.30 -9.81
C ASP A 9 8.85 -8.21 -9.53
N LEU A 10 9.45 -7.05 -9.79
CA LEU A 10 10.88 -6.83 -9.52
C LEU A 10 11.17 -6.83 -8.02
N PHE A 11 10.24 -6.35 -7.20
CA PHE A 11 10.38 -6.40 -5.76
C PHE A 11 10.39 -7.84 -5.25
N ALA A 12 9.49 -8.69 -5.72
CA ALA A 12 9.41 -10.11 -5.35
C ALA A 12 10.69 -10.89 -5.66
N GLU A 13 11.40 -10.52 -6.72
CA GLU A 13 12.69 -11.13 -7.05
C GLU A 13 13.86 -10.58 -6.24
N LYS A 14 13.85 -9.28 -5.93
CA LYS A 14 14.94 -8.63 -5.18
C LYS A 14 14.91 -8.95 -3.69
N ILE A 15 13.73 -9.00 -3.07
CA ILE A 15 13.60 -9.22 -1.63
C ILE A 15 14.15 -10.58 -1.19
N LYS A 16 14.09 -11.60 -2.06
CA LYS A 16 14.68 -12.93 -1.84
C LYS A 16 16.21 -12.90 -1.70
N LYS A 17 16.87 -11.84 -2.18
CA LYS A 17 18.34 -11.71 -2.24
C LYS A 17 18.86 -10.61 -1.33
N ILE A 18 18.09 -9.55 -1.14
CA ILE A 18 18.50 -8.33 -0.43
C ILE A 18 17.39 -7.97 0.56
N SER A 19 17.73 -7.92 1.84
CA SER A 19 16.84 -7.48 2.91
C SER A 19 16.56 -5.98 2.80
N LEU A 20 15.39 -5.55 3.31
CA LEU A 20 15.04 -4.14 3.37
C LEU A 20 15.89 -3.37 4.40
N ASP A 21 16.59 -4.04 5.30
CA ASP A 21 17.43 -3.42 6.34
C ASP A 21 18.53 -2.51 5.77
N VAL A 22 19.01 -2.81 4.56
CA VAL A 22 19.97 -2.01 3.79
C VAL A 22 19.48 -0.57 3.58
N LEU A 23 18.17 -0.39 3.40
CA LEU A 23 17.54 0.93 3.22
C LEU A 23 16.77 1.39 4.45
N PHE A 24 16.29 0.45 5.25
CA PHE A 24 15.46 0.67 6.42
C PHE A 24 16.10 -0.01 7.63
N PRO A 25 17.06 0.63 8.32
CA PRO A 25 17.83 -0.02 9.39
C PRO A 25 16.99 -0.57 10.56
N SER A 26 15.74 -0.14 10.69
CA SER A 26 14.77 -0.63 11.68
C SER A 26 13.98 -1.86 11.20
N TYR A 27 14.16 -2.31 9.96
CA TYR A 27 13.53 -3.51 9.45
C TYR A 27 14.09 -4.74 10.16
N ARG A 28 13.19 -5.58 10.65
CA ARG A 28 13.51 -6.85 11.33
C ARG A 28 12.74 -8.03 10.72
N GLY A 29 12.06 -7.79 9.59
CA GLY A 29 11.34 -8.83 8.87
C GLY A 29 12.27 -9.72 8.07
N THR A 30 11.70 -10.78 7.53
CA THR A 30 12.39 -11.79 6.71
C THR A 30 12.56 -11.33 5.25
N LEU A 31 13.23 -12.14 4.44
CA LEU A 31 13.34 -11.93 2.98
C LEU A 31 12.05 -12.29 2.21
N ASP A 32 10.90 -12.30 2.90
CA ASP A 32 9.60 -12.62 2.33
C ASP A 32 8.94 -11.39 1.71
N TYR A 33 8.31 -11.61 0.56
CA TYR A 33 7.59 -10.57 -0.17
C TYR A 33 6.47 -9.94 0.67
N LYS A 34 5.64 -10.75 1.35
CA LYS A 34 4.48 -10.25 2.09
C LYS A 34 4.92 -9.43 3.29
N GLU A 35 5.95 -9.88 4.01
CA GLU A 35 6.51 -9.12 5.13
C GLU A 35 7.14 -7.81 4.66
N GLY A 36 7.89 -7.83 3.56
CA GLY A 36 8.48 -6.63 2.97
C GLY A 36 7.42 -5.61 2.55
N ILE A 37 6.37 -6.05 1.85
CA ILE A 37 5.24 -5.19 1.46
C ILE A 37 4.49 -4.64 2.69
N ALA A 38 4.23 -5.48 3.69
CA ALA A 38 3.56 -5.05 4.92
C ALA A 38 4.36 -3.97 5.65
N TYR A 39 5.68 -4.11 5.69
CA TYR A 39 6.56 -3.11 6.28
C TYR A 39 6.55 -1.80 5.50
N LEU A 40 6.65 -1.84 4.16
CA LEU A 40 6.56 -0.64 3.34
C LEU A 40 5.21 0.08 3.55
N LYS A 41 4.10 -0.67 3.55
CA LYS A 41 2.76 -0.14 3.87
C LYS A 41 2.74 0.54 5.23
N PHE A 42 3.33 -0.08 6.25
CA PHE A 42 3.41 0.49 7.59
C PHE A 42 4.23 1.78 7.63
N GLU A 43 5.42 1.81 7.05
CA GLU A 43 6.29 2.99 7.04
C GLU A 43 5.65 4.16 6.28
N PHE A 44 5.02 3.91 5.13
CA PHE A 44 4.24 4.96 4.45
C PHE A 44 3.07 5.41 5.31
N SER A 45 2.32 4.50 5.95
CA SER A 45 1.18 4.88 6.80
C SER A 45 1.55 5.84 7.93
N LYS A 46 2.75 5.70 8.53
CA LYS A 46 3.23 6.59 9.60
C LYS A 46 3.34 8.03 9.13
N GLN A 47 3.76 8.27 7.89
CA GLN A 47 3.85 9.61 7.31
C GLN A 47 2.46 10.25 7.09
N PHE A 48 1.41 9.44 6.94
CA PHE A 48 0.04 9.92 6.69
C PHE A 48 -0.85 10.00 7.94
N LYS A 49 -0.40 9.51 9.11
CA LYS A 49 -1.20 9.50 10.36
C LYS A 49 -1.62 10.88 10.85
N THR A 50 -0.96 11.96 10.42
CA THR A 50 -1.34 13.34 10.75
C THR A 50 -2.51 13.85 9.92
N SER A 51 -2.86 13.18 8.81
CA SER A 51 -4.00 13.53 7.96
C SER A 51 -5.21 12.68 8.34
N LYS A 52 -6.41 13.29 8.48
CA LYS A 52 -7.69 12.57 8.66
C LYS A 52 -8.09 11.71 7.43
N GLN A 53 -7.18 11.54 6.47
CA GLN A 53 -7.43 10.85 5.22
C GLN A 53 -6.93 9.40 5.30
N HIS A 54 -7.75 8.46 4.83
CA HIS A 54 -7.32 7.08 4.68
C HIS A 54 -6.30 6.95 3.54
N LEU A 55 -5.25 6.16 3.79
CA LEU A 55 -4.28 5.72 2.80
C LEU A 55 -4.75 4.38 2.20
N TYR A 56 -5.05 4.38 0.91
CA TYR A 56 -5.34 3.17 0.14
C TYR A 56 -4.07 2.77 -0.58
N VAL A 57 -3.50 1.61 -0.26
CA VAL A 57 -2.26 1.12 -0.87
C VAL A 57 -2.58 0.02 -1.86
N HIS A 58 -2.17 0.22 -3.10
CA HIS A 58 -2.33 -0.74 -4.19
C HIS A 58 -0.97 -1.22 -4.67
N GLU A 59 -0.86 -2.53 -4.84
CA GLU A 59 0.31 -3.21 -5.39
C GLU A 59 0.08 -3.34 -6.89
N THR A 60 0.99 -2.83 -7.72
CA THR A 60 0.85 -2.90 -9.18
C THR A 60 2.11 -3.45 -9.82
N CYS A 61 1.92 -4.27 -10.85
CA CYS A 61 2.96 -4.56 -11.83
C CYS A 61 2.73 -3.69 -13.06
N ALA A 62 3.79 -3.20 -13.71
CA ALA A 62 3.64 -2.30 -14.87
C ALA A 62 2.88 -2.94 -16.05
N THR A 63 2.81 -4.28 -16.08
CA THR A 63 2.04 -5.07 -17.05
C THR A 63 0.64 -5.44 -16.55
N ASP A 64 0.31 -5.16 -15.29
CA ASP A 64 -1.00 -5.41 -14.72
C ASP A 64 -1.93 -4.22 -15.05
N THR A 65 -2.72 -4.40 -16.12
CA THR A 65 -3.58 -3.37 -16.71
C THR A 65 -4.90 -3.14 -15.97
N ASN A 66 -5.08 -3.69 -14.75
CA ASN A 66 -6.30 -3.54 -13.94
C ASN A 66 -6.45 -2.18 -13.24
N GLN A 67 -5.85 -1.12 -13.81
CA GLN A 67 -5.82 0.21 -13.20
C GLN A 67 -7.22 0.83 -13.01
N VAL A 68 -8.15 0.53 -13.93
CA VAL A 68 -9.50 1.09 -13.89
C VAL A 68 -10.30 0.52 -12.70
N GLU A 69 -10.22 -0.79 -12.44
CA GLU A 69 -10.91 -1.43 -11.31
C GLU A 69 -10.39 -0.90 -9.96
N ILE A 70 -9.09 -0.64 -9.88
CA ILE A 70 -8.42 -0.10 -8.68
C ILE A 70 -8.93 1.32 -8.36
N VAL A 71 -9.06 2.16 -9.38
CA VAL A 71 -9.63 3.52 -9.23
C VAL A 71 -11.08 3.42 -8.80
N PHE A 72 -11.89 2.57 -9.44
CA PHE A 72 -13.30 2.40 -9.10
C PHE A 72 -13.50 1.94 -7.64
N ARG A 73 -12.78 0.90 -7.18
CA ARG A 73 -12.88 0.43 -5.78
C ARG A 73 -12.54 1.52 -4.77
N SER A 74 -11.50 2.31 -5.07
CA SER A 74 -11.08 3.42 -4.20
C SER A 74 -12.14 4.53 -4.11
N VAL A 75 -12.81 4.82 -5.23
CA VAL A 75 -13.92 5.79 -5.30
C VAL A 75 -15.17 5.26 -4.58
N PHE A 76 -15.55 4.00 -4.81
CA PHE A 76 -16.68 3.36 -4.13
C PHE A 76 -16.52 3.36 -2.60
N ASP A 77 -15.34 2.99 -2.09
CA ASP A 77 -15.04 3.02 -0.65
C ASP A 77 -15.12 4.43 -0.07
N MET A 78 -14.70 5.45 -0.81
CA MET A 78 -14.80 6.83 -0.38
C MET A 78 -16.27 7.29 -0.26
N ILE A 79 -17.10 6.93 -1.24
CA ILE A 79 -18.54 7.25 -1.25
C ILE A 79 -19.26 6.51 -0.11
N LEU A 80 -19.02 5.20 0.04
CA LEU A 80 -19.58 4.40 1.13
C LEU A 80 -19.21 4.96 2.51
N LYS A 81 -17.94 5.32 2.74
CA LYS A 81 -17.51 5.93 4.00
C LYS A 81 -18.14 7.30 4.27
N LYS A 82 -18.38 8.11 3.23
CA LYS A 82 -19.11 9.38 3.36
C LYS A 82 -20.57 9.14 3.77
N ASN A 83 -21.25 8.20 3.12
CA ASN A 83 -22.67 7.92 3.38
C ASN A 83 -22.89 7.28 4.76
N LEU A 84 -22.03 6.34 5.18
CA LEU A 84 -22.09 5.73 6.51
C LEU A 84 -21.85 6.74 7.64
N LYS A 85 -20.97 7.74 7.44
CA LYS A 85 -20.76 8.82 8.42
C LYS A 85 -21.96 9.73 8.60
N GLY A 86 -22.80 9.90 7.57
CA GLY A 86 -24.02 10.70 7.65
C GLY A 86 -25.23 9.98 8.28
N LEU A 87 -25.17 8.65 8.40
CA LEU A 87 -26.21 7.82 9.02
C LEU A 87 -25.99 7.58 10.53
N MET A 88 -24.78 7.83 11.02
CA MET A 88 -24.41 7.71 12.45
C MET A 88 -24.28 9.08 13.15
N SER A 89 -24.76 10.15 12.53
CA SER A 89 -24.85 11.52 13.08
C SER A 89 -26.30 11.94 13.18
#